data_AF-A0A498H6S5-F1
#
_entry.id   AF-A0A498H6S5-F1
#
_cell.length_a   1.000
_cell.length_b   1.000
_cell.length_c   1.000
_cell.angle_alpha   90.00
_cell.angle_beta   90.00
_cell.angle_gamma   90.00
#
_symmetry.space_group_name_H-M   'P 1'
#
loop_
_entity.id
_entity.type
_entity.pdbx_description
1 polymer ?
#
loop_
_entity_poly.entity_id
_entity_poly.type
_entity_poly.pdbx_seq_one_letter_code
_entity_poly.pdbx_strand_id
1 'polypeptide(L)'
;MDKHDSLKGRLKMQEKIKEISLRVKELRGLSGISAEEIASSLDIALEEYSKYESGELDIPASILFEIAQLLEVDMTVLLTGEDPMMHIFTITRKDEGVSVERRKQYQYEGLAPNFIHKKAEPFVVTVKPQSNQDSIPNSHPGQEFDYVLEGS
;
A
#
# COMPACT_ATOMS: atom_id res chain seq x y z
N MET A 1 -21.60 -0.91 -17.47
CA MET A 1 -20.14 -0.77 -17.39
C MET A 1 -19.55 -1.94 -18.19
N ASP A 2 -18.92 -1.66 -19.32
CA ASP A 2 -18.58 -2.67 -20.34
C ASP A 2 -17.46 -3.62 -19.88
N LYS A 3 -17.59 -4.92 -20.24
CA LYS A 3 -16.59 -5.97 -19.93
C LYS A 3 -15.19 -5.67 -20.50
N HIS A 4 -15.08 -4.85 -21.53
CA HIS A 4 -13.81 -4.41 -22.09
C HIS A 4 -13.09 -3.38 -21.20
N ASP A 5 -13.84 -2.52 -20.52
CA ASP A 5 -13.29 -1.49 -19.63
C ASP A 5 -12.79 -2.11 -18.31
N SER A 6 -13.48 -3.15 -17.84
CA SER A 6 -13.08 -3.90 -16.63
C SER A 6 -11.80 -4.74 -16.82
N LEU A 7 -11.55 -5.26 -18.02
CA LEU A 7 -10.33 -6.03 -18.32
C LEU A 7 -9.09 -5.11 -18.41
N LYS A 8 -9.25 -3.93 -19.03
CA LYS A 8 -8.19 -2.92 -19.14
C LYS A 8 -7.82 -2.34 -17.78
N GLY A 9 -8.81 -2.10 -16.91
CA GLY A 9 -8.57 -1.69 -15.53
C GLY A 9 -7.80 -2.72 -14.71
N ARG A 10 -8.14 -4.01 -14.85
CA ARG A 10 -7.41 -5.11 -14.18
C ARG A 10 -5.96 -5.24 -14.62
N LEU A 11 -5.68 -5.07 -15.93
CA LEU A 11 -4.31 -5.18 -16.45
C LEU A 11 -3.43 -4.03 -15.92
N LYS A 12 -3.94 -2.79 -15.97
CA LYS A 12 -3.27 -1.63 -15.36
C LYS A 12 -2.99 -1.81 -13.86
N MET A 13 -3.92 -2.43 -13.14
CA MET A 13 -3.72 -2.69 -11.71
C MET A 13 -2.59 -3.70 -11.47
N GLN A 14 -2.55 -4.79 -12.25
CA GLN A 14 -1.46 -5.78 -12.13
C GLN A 14 -0.09 -5.19 -12.49
N GLU A 15 -0.04 -4.26 -13.45
CA GLU A 15 1.19 -3.51 -13.76
C GLU A 15 1.64 -2.69 -12.55
N LYS A 16 0.72 -1.96 -11.90
CA LYS A 16 1.03 -1.14 -10.72
C LYS A 16 1.51 -1.96 -9.52
N ILE A 17 0.90 -3.12 -9.25
CA ILE A 17 1.34 -4.04 -8.18
C ILE A 17 2.78 -4.48 -8.43
N LYS A 18 3.11 -4.86 -9.66
CA LYS A 18 4.46 -5.28 -10.03
C LYS A 18 5.47 -4.15 -9.89
N GLU A 19 5.10 -2.92 -10.23
CA GLU A 19 5.97 -1.76 -10.05
C GLU A 19 6.29 -1.51 -8.57
N ILE A 20 5.29 -1.56 -7.68
CA ILE A 20 5.50 -1.40 -6.23
C ILE A 20 6.41 -2.51 -5.71
N SER A 21 6.13 -3.76 -6.11
CA SER A 21 6.91 -4.95 -5.72
C SER A 21 8.37 -4.83 -6.15
N LEU A 22 8.60 -4.37 -7.39
CA LEU A 22 9.94 -4.16 -7.92
C LEU A 22 10.67 -3.04 -7.18
N ARG A 23 10.02 -1.90 -6.89
CA ARG A 23 10.62 -0.81 -6.12
C ARG A 23 11.03 -1.26 -4.72
N VAL A 24 10.18 -2.02 -4.03
CA VAL A 24 10.50 -2.60 -2.71
C VAL A 24 11.80 -3.43 -2.81
N LYS A 25 11.87 -4.31 -3.81
CA LYS A 25 13.03 -5.17 -4.02
C LYS A 25 14.30 -4.38 -4.35
N GLU A 26 14.20 -3.38 -5.22
CA GLU A 26 15.32 -2.53 -5.62
C GLU A 26 15.85 -1.73 -4.43
N LEU A 27 14.98 -1.05 -3.69
CA LEU A 27 15.37 -0.26 -2.51
C LEU A 27 15.95 -1.13 -1.41
N ARG A 28 15.39 -2.32 -1.16
CA ARG A 28 15.99 -3.30 -0.25
C ARG A 28 17.39 -3.67 -0.69
N GLY A 29 17.57 -4.02 -1.96
CA GLY A 29 18.87 -4.39 -2.53
C GLY A 29 19.91 -3.26 -2.44
N LEU A 30 19.49 -2.02 -2.71
CA LEU A 30 20.33 -0.82 -2.57
C LEU A 30 20.72 -0.54 -1.11
N SER A 31 19.84 -0.89 -0.17
CA SER A 31 20.08 -0.76 1.27
C SER A 31 20.96 -1.89 1.84
N GLY A 32 21.30 -2.89 1.03
CA GLY A 32 22.12 -4.04 1.45
C GLY A 32 21.41 -4.99 2.41
N ILE A 33 20.08 -4.89 2.55
CA ILE A 33 19.28 -5.71 3.44
C ILE A 33 18.85 -6.99 2.70
N SER A 34 18.93 -8.15 3.34
CA SER A 34 18.48 -9.43 2.78
C SER A 34 16.96 -9.59 2.86
N ALA A 35 16.40 -10.49 2.05
CA ALA A 35 14.97 -10.79 2.10
C ALA A 35 14.58 -11.45 3.43
N GLU A 36 15.50 -12.24 3.98
CA GLU A 36 15.42 -12.89 5.28
C GLU A 36 15.32 -11.88 6.43
N GLU A 37 16.10 -10.80 6.38
CA GLU A 37 16.07 -9.74 7.39
C GLU A 37 14.74 -8.99 7.41
N ILE A 38 14.20 -8.63 6.24
CA ILE A 38 12.88 -7.99 6.17
C ILE A 38 11.79 -8.97 6.64
N ALA A 39 11.78 -10.20 6.16
CA ALA A 39 10.78 -11.21 6.56
C ALA A 39 10.79 -11.45 8.08
N SER A 40 11.99 -11.54 8.67
CA SER A 40 12.14 -11.68 10.13
C SER A 40 11.67 -10.45 10.90
N SER A 41 11.88 -9.24 10.37
CA SER A 41 11.47 -8.00 11.03
C SER A 41 9.95 -7.80 10.99
N LEU A 42 9.30 -8.31 9.94
CA LEU A 42 7.84 -8.29 9.75
C LEU A 42 7.11 -9.47 10.43
N ASP A 43 7.84 -10.42 11.03
CA ASP A 43 7.29 -11.68 11.58
C ASP A 43 6.46 -12.49 10.56
N ILE A 44 6.96 -12.60 9.32
CA ILE A 44 6.35 -13.38 8.24
C ILE A 44 7.31 -14.43 7.68
N ALA A 45 6.78 -15.43 6.99
CA ALA A 45 7.61 -16.41 6.31
C ALA A 45 8.38 -15.77 5.14
N LEU A 46 9.65 -16.16 4.95
CA LEU A 46 10.46 -15.71 3.81
C LEU A 46 9.78 -15.96 2.46
N GLU A 47 9.07 -17.07 2.33
CA GLU A 47 8.35 -17.41 1.10
C GLU A 47 7.17 -16.45 0.84
N GLU A 48 6.51 -15.98 1.89
CA GLU A 48 5.46 -14.96 1.78
C GLU A 48 6.07 -13.62 1.34
N TYR A 49 7.14 -13.19 1.99
CA TYR A 49 7.86 -11.97 1.60
C TYR A 49 8.39 -12.03 0.16
N SER A 50 8.92 -13.18 -0.26
CA SER A 50 9.41 -13.38 -1.63
C SER A 50 8.31 -13.23 -2.67
N LYS A 51 7.07 -13.59 -2.33
CA LYS A 51 5.89 -13.39 -3.19
C LYS A 51 5.46 -11.92 -3.27
N TYR A 52 5.69 -11.15 -2.20
CA TYR A 52 5.55 -9.69 -2.25
C TYR A 52 6.56 -9.08 -3.22
N GLU A 53 7.85 -9.40 -3.10
CA GLU A 53 8.88 -8.83 -3.98
C GLU A 53 8.77 -9.27 -5.46
N SER A 54 8.18 -10.44 -5.73
CA SER A 54 7.96 -10.92 -7.10
C SER A 54 6.70 -10.33 -7.75
N GLY A 55 5.83 -9.68 -6.97
CA GLY A 55 4.50 -9.23 -7.40
C GLY A 55 3.53 -10.39 -7.68
N GLU A 56 3.81 -11.59 -7.14
CA GLU A 56 2.86 -12.70 -7.14
C GLU A 56 1.71 -12.45 -6.14
N LEU A 57 2.06 -11.85 -5.00
CA LEU A 57 1.11 -11.37 -4.00
C LEU A 57 1.17 -9.84 -3.90
N ASP A 58 0.00 -9.25 -3.70
CA ASP A 58 -0.12 -7.83 -3.36
C ASP A 58 0.38 -7.58 -1.92
N ILE A 59 0.96 -6.41 -1.68
CA ILE A 59 1.56 -6.06 -0.39
C ILE A 59 0.52 -5.31 0.44
N PRO A 60 0.07 -5.84 1.59
CA PRO A 60 -0.85 -5.11 2.45
C PRO A 60 -0.28 -3.75 2.84
N ALA A 61 -1.11 -2.70 2.84
CA ALA A 61 -0.69 -1.33 3.18
C ALA A 61 0.07 -1.23 4.53
N SER A 62 -0.33 -2.01 5.55
CA SER A 62 0.39 -2.07 6.83
C SER A 62 1.80 -2.65 6.69
N ILE A 63 1.96 -3.73 5.93
CA ILE A 63 3.26 -4.32 5.62
C ILE A 63 4.11 -3.35 4.79
N LEU A 64 3.50 -2.69 3.79
CA LEU A 64 4.20 -1.72 2.97
C LEU A 64 4.69 -0.51 3.80
N PHE A 65 3.89 -0.06 4.76
CA PHE A 65 4.28 0.97 5.71
C PHE A 65 5.45 0.52 6.59
N GLU A 66 5.41 -0.69 7.14
CA GLU A 66 6.52 -1.25 7.93
C GLU A 66 7.80 -1.44 7.10
N ILE A 67 7.69 -1.89 5.84
CA ILE A 67 8.81 -1.96 4.90
C ILE A 67 9.40 -0.56 4.66
N ALA A 68 8.57 0.47 4.46
CA ALA A 68 9.05 1.84 4.28
C ALA A 68 9.86 2.31 5.50
N GLN A 69 9.40 1.98 6.72
CA GLN A 69 10.14 2.28 7.94
C GLN A 69 11.48 1.52 8.03
N LEU A 70 11.50 0.23 7.69
CA LEU A 70 12.71 -0.59 7.70
C LEU A 70 13.75 -0.15 6.66
N LEU A 71 13.28 0.37 5.52
CA LEU A 71 14.13 0.90 4.45
C LEU A 71 14.45 2.40 4.64
N GLU A 72 13.96 3.02 5.71
CA GLU A 72 14.14 4.46 6.02
C GLU A 72 13.68 5.39 4.89
N VAL A 73 12.60 5.04 4.18
CA VAL A 73 11.99 5.85 3.10
C VAL A 73 10.54 6.23 3.41
N ASP A 74 10.02 7.25 2.74
CA ASP A 74 8.59 7.53 2.80
C ASP A 74 7.80 6.46 2.04
N MET A 75 6.65 6.04 2.57
CA MET A 75 5.77 5.07 1.92
C MET A 75 5.36 5.52 0.50
N THR A 76 5.29 6.82 0.26
CA THR A 76 5.03 7.42 -1.06
C THR A 76 6.05 6.96 -2.09
N VAL A 77 7.33 6.89 -1.73
CA VAL A 77 8.40 6.43 -2.65
C VAL A 77 8.10 5.02 -3.15
N LEU A 78 7.62 4.13 -2.27
CA LEU A 78 7.23 2.78 -2.66
C LEU A 78 5.99 2.78 -3.58
N LEU A 79 5.00 3.60 -3.26
CA LEU A 79 3.72 3.68 -3.96
C LEU A 79 3.79 4.32 -5.34
N THR A 80 4.59 5.38 -5.49
CA THR A 80 4.62 6.23 -6.69
C THR A 80 5.96 6.22 -7.42
N GLY A 81 7.06 5.89 -6.72
CA GLY A 81 8.42 6.07 -7.24
C GLY A 81 8.92 7.52 -7.19
N GLU A 82 8.20 8.40 -6.51
CA GLU A 82 8.54 9.82 -6.36
C GLU A 82 8.75 10.16 -4.89
N ASP A 83 9.75 10.98 -4.60
CA ASP A 83 9.97 11.53 -3.28
C ASP A 83 8.92 12.61 -2.95
N PRO A 84 8.33 12.59 -1.74
CA PRO A 84 7.49 13.69 -1.30
C PRO A 84 8.32 14.97 -1.12
N MET A 85 7.74 16.11 -1.49
CA MET A 85 8.46 17.40 -1.55
C MET A 85 7.83 18.50 -0.68
N MET A 86 6.59 18.34 -0.19
CA MET A 86 5.87 19.40 0.52
C MET A 86 6.09 19.35 2.04
N HIS A 87 6.35 20.51 2.64
CA HIS A 87 6.64 20.67 4.07
C HIS A 87 5.49 21.30 4.89
N ILE A 88 4.63 22.14 4.29
CA ILE A 88 3.62 22.93 5.03
C ILE A 88 2.23 22.32 4.89
N PHE A 89 1.81 22.04 3.66
CA PHE A 89 0.57 21.33 3.36
C PHE A 89 0.67 20.65 1.99
N THR A 90 -0.18 19.65 1.76
CA THR A 90 -0.43 19.06 0.44
C THR A 90 -1.92 19.09 0.15
N ILE A 91 -2.30 19.04 -1.13
CA ILE A 91 -3.70 18.97 -1.56
C ILE A 91 -3.86 17.74 -2.43
N THR A 92 -4.73 16.83 -1.99
CA THR A 92 -5.28 15.76 -2.83
C THR A 92 -6.73 16.11 -3.13
N ARG A 93 -7.08 16.21 -4.42
CA ARG A 93 -8.47 16.44 -4.81
C ARG A 93 -9.27 15.15 -4.70
N LYS A 94 -10.59 15.30 -4.70
CA LYS A 94 -11.51 14.17 -4.72
C LYS A 94 -11.17 13.25 -5.90
N ASP A 95 -11.11 11.94 -5.64
CA ASP A 95 -10.82 10.88 -6.62
C ASP A 95 -9.42 10.95 -7.26
N GLU A 96 -8.51 11.77 -6.72
CA GLU A 96 -7.09 11.88 -7.13
C GLU A 96 -6.12 11.28 -6.10
N GLY A 97 -6.63 10.51 -5.14
CA GLY A 97 -5.81 9.81 -4.16
C GLY A 97 -4.96 8.72 -4.81
N VAL A 98 -3.80 8.42 -4.21
CA VAL A 98 -2.96 7.32 -4.71
C VAL A 98 -3.65 6.01 -4.36
N SER A 99 -4.16 5.32 -5.37
CA SER A 99 -4.80 4.02 -5.16
C SER A 99 -3.79 2.99 -4.66
N VAL A 100 -4.13 2.37 -3.54
CA VAL A 100 -3.45 1.24 -2.89
C VAL A 100 -4.47 0.13 -2.74
N GLU A 101 -4.18 -1.09 -3.20
CA GLU A 101 -5.02 -2.25 -2.87
C GLU A 101 -4.38 -2.98 -1.68
N ARG A 102 -5.20 -3.36 -0.69
CA ARG A 102 -4.75 -4.12 0.51
C ARG A 102 -5.30 -5.55 0.48
N ARG A 103 -6.52 -5.72 -0.05
CA ARG A 103 -7.27 -6.96 -0.27
C ARG A 103 -8.35 -6.67 -1.32
N LYS A 104 -8.87 -7.70 -2.01
CA LYS A 104 -10.04 -7.59 -2.93
C LYS A 104 -11.27 -6.91 -2.31
N GLN A 105 -11.35 -6.88 -0.98
CA GLN A 105 -12.48 -6.46 -0.18
C GLN A 105 -12.48 -4.95 0.10
N TYR A 106 -11.31 -4.31 -0.01
CA TYR A 106 -11.09 -2.93 0.39
C TYR A 106 -10.33 -2.17 -0.70
N GLN A 107 -10.84 -0.99 -1.05
CA GLN A 107 -10.15 -0.06 -1.94
C GLN A 107 -9.59 1.08 -1.09
N TYR A 108 -8.28 1.33 -1.13
CA TYR A 108 -7.64 2.41 -0.40
C TYR A 108 -7.19 3.51 -1.36
N GLU A 109 -7.33 4.75 -0.91
CA GLU A 109 -6.83 5.94 -1.60
C GLU A 109 -6.02 6.77 -0.60
N GLY A 110 -4.70 6.86 -0.80
CA GLY A 110 -3.80 7.67 0.01
C GLY A 110 -3.99 9.17 -0.25
N LEU A 111 -4.20 9.94 0.81
CA LEU A 111 -4.58 11.36 0.73
C LEU A 111 -3.44 12.37 0.92
N ALA A 112 -2.23 11.91 1.26
CA ALA A 112 -1.09 12.80 1.48
C ALA A 112 0.22 12.28 0.85
N PRO A 113 0.23 11.89 -0.44
CA PRO A 113 1.43 11.33 -1.06
C PRO A 113 2.58 12.34 -1.10
N ASN A 114 2.33 13.62 -1.35
CA ASN A 114 3.44 14.57 -1.55
C ASN A 114 3.90 15.29 -0.27
N PHE A 115 3.49 14.84 0.93
CA PHE A 115 3.84 15.50 2.20
C PHE A 115 4.93 14.73 2.95
N ILE A 116 5.98 15.43 3.38
CA ILE A 116 7.12 14.78 4.05
C ILE A 116 6.89 14.59 5.55
N HIS A 117 7.59 13.61 6.15
CA HIS A 117 7.63 13.37 7.60
C HIS A 117 6.24 13.31 8.26
N LYS A 118 5.30 12.65 7.58
CA LYS A 118 3.94 12.42 8.06
C LYS A 118 3.97 11.71 9.42
N LYS A 119 3.10 12.13 10.33
CA LYS A 119 2.86 11.42 11.60
C LYS A 119 1.84 10.30 11.49
N ALA A 120 1.03 10.33 10.42
CA ALA A 120 0.00 9.35 10.12
C ALA A 120 -0.20 9.31 8.60
N GLU A 121 -0.60 8.15 8.09
CA GLU A 121 -1.00 7.98 6.70
C GLU A 121 -2.53 8.05 6.59
N PRO A 122 -3.09 9.14 6.01
CA PRO A 122 -4.53 9.28 5.83
C PRO A 122 -5.01 8.56 4.56
N PHE A 123 -6.08 7.77 4.71
CA PHE A 123 -6.71 7.05 3.60
C PHE A 123 -8.21 7.32 3.52
N VAL A 124 -8.75 7.30 2.30
CA VAL A 124 -10.16 6.92 2.08
C VAL A 124 -10.19 5.42 1.84
N VAL A 125 -11.06 4.73 2.58
CA VAL A 125 -11.22 3.27 2.46
C VAL A 125 -12.65 2.97 2.06
N THR A 126 -12.82 2.33 0.90
CA THR A 126 -14.13 1.87 0.43
C THR A 126 -14.27 0.37 0.63
N VAL A 127 -15.30 -0.02 1.37
CA VAL A 127 -15.67 -1.43 1.64
C VAL A 127 -16.86 -1.79 0.76
N LYS A 128 -16.76 -2.86 -0.04
CA LYS A 128 -17.89 -3.31 -0.86
C LYS A 128 -18.89 -4.12 -0.01
N PRO A 129 -20.22 -4.00 -0.26
CA PRO A 129 -21.21 -4.83 0.41
C PRO A 129 -20.89 -6.31 0.30
N GLN A 130 -21.12 -7.08 1.38
CA GLN A 130 -20.89 -8.53 1.46
C GLN A 130 -19.43 -8.98 1.25
N SER A 131 -18.46 -8.06 1.19
CA SER A 131 -17.04 -8.41 1.08
C SER A 131 -16.46 -9.08 2.34
N ASN A 132 -17.16 -8.98 3.47
CA ASN A 132 -16.66 -9.40 4.78
C ASN A 132 -17.22 -10.73 5.32
N GLN A 133 -17.92 -11.54 4.51
CA GLN A 133 -18.45 -12.83 5.01
C GLN A 133 -17.36 -13.77 5.54
N ASP A 134 -16.14 -13.67 5.01
CA ASP A 134 -14.96 -14.45 5.41
C ASP A 134 -13.76 -13.55 5.80
N SER A 135 -14.00 -12.30 6.22
CA SER A 135 -12.89 -11.38 6.53
C SER A 135 -12.15 -11.80 7.80
N ILE A 136 -10.83 -11.96 7.69
CA ILE A 136 -9.94 -12.12 8.85
C ILE A 136 -9.62 -10.72 9.39
N PRO A 137 -9.72 -10.48 10.71
CA PRO A 137 -9.29 -9.23 11.32
C PRO A 137 -7.80 -8.97 11.03
N ASN A 138 -7.46 -7.75 10.64
CA ASN A 138 -6.07 -7.33 10.55
C ASN A 138 -5.69 -6.55 11.82
N SER A 139 -4.42 -6.56 12.17
CA SER A 139 -3.88 -5.77 13.27
C SER A 139 -2.52 -5.20 12.87
N HIS A 140 -2.17 -4.06 13.44
CA HIS A 140 -0.86 -3.42 13.26
C HIS A 140 -0.43 -2.77 14.58
N PRO A 141 0.87 -2.55 14.82
CA PRO A 141 1.36 -1.99 16.07
C PRO A 141 1.03 -0.50 16.28
N GLY A 142 0.67 0.21 15.20
CA GLY A 142 0.33 1.64 15.23
C GLY A 142 -1.06 1.95 15.81
N GLN A 143 -1.35 3.24 15.96
CA GLN A 143 -2.68 3.75 16.33
C GLN A 143 -3.51 4.03 15.06
N GLU A 144 -4.81 3.80 15.13
CA GLU A 144 -5.75 4.02 14.03
C GLU A 144 -6.93 4.89 14.51
N PHE A 145 -7.44 5.75 13.62
CA PHE A 145 -8.66 6.53 13.83
C PHE A 145 -9.55 6.39 12.60
N ASP A 146 -10.75 5.86 12.79
CA ASP A 146 -11.73 5.67 11.74
C ASP A 146 -12.88 6.68 11.84
N TYR A 147 -13.30 7.20 10.68
CA TYR A 147 -14.48 8.04 10.57
C TYR A 147 -15.33 7.57 9.38
N VAL A 148 -16.59 7.21 9.66
CA VAL A 148 -17.53 6.74 8.63
C VAL A 148 -18.00 7.93 7.80
N LEU A 149 -17.59 7.96 6.53
CA LEU A 149 -18.02 8.99 5.57
C LEU A 149 -19.45 8.73 5.08
N GLU A 150 -19.75 7.50 4.67
CA GLU A 150 -21.04 7.07 4.12
C GLU A 150 -21.27 5.58 4.41
N GLY A 151 -22.54 5.15 4.56
CA GLY A 151 -22.93 3.76 4.80
C GLY A 151 -23.27 3.45 6.26
N SER A 152 -23.37 2.15 6.58
CA SER A 152 -23.73 1.62 7.90
C SER A 152 -23.17 0.23 8.14
#